data_AF-A0A6H2A2K4-F1
#
_entry.id   AF-A0A6H2A2K4-F1
#
_cell.length_a   1.000
_cell.length_b   1.000
_cell.length_c   1.000
_cell.angle_alpha   90.00
_cell.angle_beta   90.00
_cell.angle_gamma   90.00
#
_symmetry.space_group_name_H-M   'P 1'
#
loop_
_entity.id
_entity.type
_entity.pdbx_description
1 polymer ?
#
loop_
_entity_poly.entity_id
_entity_poly.type
_entity_poly.pdbx_seq_one_letter_code
_entity_poly.pdbx_strand_id
1 'polypeptide(L)' 'MSGICHTKNKKRKVYFEILAVADIIKSKESRGLSATFERELLRAWANYEGYEGAKEALASLPMPVDRRGR' A
#
# COMPACT_ATOMS: atom_id res chain seq x y z
N MET A 1 -11.75 19.86 25.28
CA MET A 1 -11.49 18.40 25.15
C MET A 1 -12.16 17.89 23.87
N SER A 2 -11.48 17.91 22.70
CA SER A 2 -12.06 17.43 21.42
C SER A 2 -11.04 16.84 20.43
N GLY A 3 -9.84 16.42 20.87
CA GLY A 3 -8.76 15.97 19.98
C GLY A 3 -8.80 14.48 19.59
N ILE A 4 -9.57 13.64 20.31
CA ILE A 4 -9.49 12.17 20.20
C ILE A 4 -10.38 11.62 19.07
N CYS A 5 -11.44 12.33 18.68
CA CYS A 5 -12.37 11.87 17.64
C CYS A 5 -11.76 11.92 16.23
N HIS A 6 -11.00 12.99 15.92
CA HIS A 6 -10.42 13.19 14.60
C HIS A 6 -9.25 12.25 14.29
N THR A 7 -8.46 11.86 15.29
CA THR A 7 -7.27 11.00 15.11
C THR A 7 -7.64 9.55 14.80
N LYS A 8 -8.71 9.02 15.43
CA LYS A 8 -9.21 7.66 15.12
C LYS A 8 -9.73 7.55 13.69
N ASN A 9 -10.42 8.58 13.20
CA ASN A 9 -10.99 8.56 11.84
C ASN A 9 -9.90 8.65 10.76
N LYS A 10 -8.84 9.44 11.01
CA LYS A 10 -7.66 9.51 10.12
C LYS A 10 -6.93 8.17 10.02
N LYS A 11 -6.65 7.49 11.14
CA LYS A 11 -6.00 6.18 11.14
C LYS A 11 -6.81 5.13 10.36
N ARG A 12 -8.14 5.13 10.53
CA ARG A 12 -9.03 4.23 9.78
C ARG A 12 -9.00 4.52 8.28
N LYS A 13 -8.98 5.79 7.89
CA LYS A 13 -8.88 6.19 6.47
C LYS A 13 -7.57 5.70 5.85
N VAL A 14 -6.44 5.95 6.53
CA VAL A 14 -5.11 5.52 6.07
C VAL A 14 -5.04 4.00 5.88
N TYR A 15 -5.60 3.23 6.82
CA TYR A 15 -5.67 1.78 6.68
C TYR A 15 -6.38 1.33 5.39
N PHE A 16 -7.53 1.93 5.07
CA PHE A 16 -8.25 1.61 3.83
C PHE A 16 -7.51 2.07 2.57
N GLU A 17 -6.81 3.20 2.61
CA GLU A 17 -5.95 3.66 1.51
C GLU A 17 -4.84 2.63 1.22
N ILE A 18 -4.18 2.11 2.26
CA ILE A 18 -3.14 1.06 2.13
C ILE A 18 -3.72 -0.22 1.50
N LEU A 19 -4.88 -0.69 1.99
CA LEU A 19 -5.53 -1.89 1.44
C LEU A 19 -5.90 -1.71 -0.03
N ALA A 20 -6.46 -0.55 -0.40
CA ALA A 20 -6.84 -0.27 -1.78
C ALA A 20 -5.63 -0.30 -2.73
N VAL A 21 -4.49 0.28 -2.33
CA VAL A 21 -3.25 0.24 -3.13
C VAL A 21 -2.73 -1.20 -3.28
N ALA A 22 -2.77 -2.00 -2.20
CA ALA A 22 -2.38 -3.41 -2.26
C ALA A 22 -3.23 -4.22 -3.25
N ASP A 23 -4.55 -3.98 -3.29
CA ASP A 23 -5.44 -4.67 -4.22
C ASP A 23 -5.24 -4.22 -5.67
N ILE A 24 -4.92 -2.93 -5.91
CA ILE A 24 -4.51 -2.45 -7.24
C ILE A 24 -3.26 -3.19 -7.71
N ILE A 25 -2.27 -3.39 -6.85
CA ILE A 25 -1.03 -4.12 -7.19
C ILE A 25 -1.37 -5.56 -7.62
N LYS A 26 -2.13 -6.29 -6.79
CA LYS A 26 -2.56 -7.66 -7.11
C LYS A 26 -3.30 -7.73 -8.45
N SER A 27 -4.23 -6.80 -8.68
CA SER A 27 -5.02 -6.73 -9.92
C SER A 27 -4.13 -6.48 -11.14
N LYS A 28 -3.23 -5.49 -11.07
CA LYS A 28 -2.29 -5.19 -12.17
C LYS A 28 -1.38 -6.38 -12.48
N GLU A 29 -0.77 -6.96 -11.46
CA GLU A 29 0.22 -8.02 -11.64
C GLU A 29 -0.41 -9.33 -12.10
N SER A 30 -1.63 -9.66 -11.65
CA SER A 30 -2.40 -10.80 -12.17
C SER A 30 -2.66 -10.72 -13.69
N ARG A 31 -2.65 -9.50 -14.25
CA ARG A 31 -2.83 -9.21 -15.67
C ARG A 31 -1.50 -9.03 -16.41
N GLY A 32 -0.37 -9.27 -15.76
CA GLY A 32 0.97 -9.06 -16.32
C GLY A 32 1.33 -7.58 -16.55
N LEU A 33 0.64 -6.65 -15.87
CA LEU A 33 0.93 -5.23 -15.89
C LEU A 33 1.88 -4.86 -14.74
N SER A 34 2.76 -3.90 -14.97
CA SER A 34 3.63 -3.37 -13.92
C SER A 34 2.81 -2.57 -12.90
N ALA A 35 3.09 -2.83 -11.63
CA ALA A 35 2.61 -2.06 -10.48
C ALA A 35 3.77 -1.35 -9.75
N THR A 36 4.84 -1.00 -10.47
CA THR A 36 6.05 -0.40 -9.89
C THR A 36 5.75 0.89 -9.13
N PHE A 37 4.91 1.76 -9.69
CA PHE A 37 4.52 3.01 -9.05
C PHE A 37 3.80 2.76 -7.72
N GLU A 38 2.83 1.86 -7.70
CA GLU A 38 2.07 1.55 -6.48
C GLU A 38 2.95 0.91 -5.40
N ARG A 39 3.91 0.08 -5.80
CA ARG A 39 4.90 -0.50 -4.88
C ARG A 39 5.81 0.57 -4.27
N GLU A 40 6.29 1.51 -5.08
CA GLU A 40 7.07 2.66 -4.58
C GLU A 40 6.23 3.56 -3.68
N LEU A 41 4.94 3.76 -3.98
CA LEU A 41 4.02 4.49 -3.10
C LEU A 41 3.91 3.83 -1.72
N LEU A 42 3.68 2.51 -1.67
CA LEU A 42 3.67 1.78 -0.40
C LEU A 42 5.02 1.81 0.31
N ARG A 43 6.15 1.79 -0.42
CA ARG A 43 7.49 1.94 0.17
C ARG A 43 7.69 3.33 0.79
N ALA A 44 7.22 4.38 0.11
CA ALA A 44 7.27 5.73 0.64
C ALA A 44 6.40 5.84 1.91
N TRP A 45 5.19 5.30 1.88
CA TRP A 45 4.28 5.28 3.04
C TRP A 45 4.83 4.47 4.20
N ALA A 46 5.49 3.34 3.95
CA ALA A 46 6.13 2.53 4.98
C ALA A 46 7.20 3.31 5.79
N ASN A 47 7.74 4.40 5.24
CA ASN A 47 8.73 5.24 5.90
C ASN A 47 8.13 6.49 6.56
N TYR A 48 6.80 6.68 6.51
CA TYR A 48 6.10 7.85 7.06
C TYR A 48 5.30 7.49 8.32
N GLU A 49 5.32 8.38 9.32
CA GLU A 49 4.58 8.20 10.57
C GLU A 49 3.06 8.12 10.31
N GLY A 50 2.40 7.11 10.87
CA GLY A 50 0.96 6.87 10.71
C GLY A 50 0.56 5.98 9.54
N TYR A 51 1.53 5.44 8.78
CA TYR A 51 1.33 4.53 7.65
C TYR A 51 2.00 3.15 7.87
N GLU A 52 2.15 2.73 9.13
CA GLU A 52 2.90 1.54 9.51
C GLU A 52 2.39 0.25 8.83
N GLY A 53 1.08 0.17 8.56
CA GLY A 53 0.45 -0.93 7.84
C GLY A 53 0.92 -1.11 6.39
N ALA A 54 1.60 -0.12 5.80
CA ALA A 54 2.16 -0.23 4.45
C ALA A 54 3.30 -1.25 4.38
N LYS A 55 4.06 -1.46 5.48
CA LYS A 55 5.10 -2.50 5.56
C LYS A 55 4.51 -3.90 5.48
N GLU A 56 3.44 -4.14 6.25
CA GLU A 56 2.71 -5.41 6.26
C GLU A 56 2.06 -5.67 4.90
N ALA A 57 1.44 -4.65 4.31
CA ALA A 57 0.86 -4.73 2.98
C ALA A 57 1.93 -5.14 1.96
N LEU A 58 3.09 -4.47 1.94
CA LEU A 58 4.20 -4.81 1.05
C LEU A 58 4.68 -6.26 1.21
N ALA A 59 4.81 -6.74 2.44
CA ALA A 59 5.25 -8.10 2.72
C ALA A 59 4.25 -9.18 2.29
N SER A 60 2.96 -8.85 2.23
CA SER A 60 1.89 -9.75 1.79
C SER A 60 1.71 -9.85 0.26
N LEU A 61 2.33 -8.94 -0.50
CA LEU A 61 2.18 -8.88 -1.95
C LEU A 61 3.00 -9.98 -2.64
N PRO A 62 2.54 -10.47 -3.81
CA PRO A 62 3.32 -11.40 -4.60
C PRO A 62 4.66 -10.80 -5.03
N MET A 63 5.58 -11.63 -5.52
CA MET A 63 6.82 -11.12 -6.11
C MET A 63 6.50 -10.22 -7.31
N PRO A 64 7.22 -9.08 -7.48
CA PRO A 64 6.98 -8.19 -8.62
C PRO A 64 7.11 -8.95 -9.94
N VAL A 65 6.20 -8.66 -10.87
CA VAL A 65 6.30 -9.21 -12.23
C VAL A 65 7.48 -8.52 -12.92
N ASP A 66 8.63 -9.19 -12.95
CA ASP A 66 9.81 -8.70 -13.66
C ASP A 66 9.65 -8.96 -15.17
N ARG A 67 9.71 -7.92 -15.99
CA ARG A 67 9.75 -8.04 -17.46
C ARG A 67 11.16 -8.20 -18.01
N ARG A 68 12.19 -8.23 -17.16
CA ARG A 68 13.58 -8.47 -17.60
C ARG A 68 13.78 -9.96 -17.91
N GLY A 69 13.33 -10.40 -19.09
CA GLY A 69 13.59 -11.75 -19.58
C GLY A 69 12.46 -12.42 -20.39
N ARG A 70 11.43 -11.68 -20.82
CA ARG A 70 10.45 -12.14 -21.81
C ARG A 70 10.47 -11.24 -23.04
#